data_AF-A0A5B1AUW6-F1
#
_entry.id   AF-A0A5B1AUW6-F1
#
_cell.length_a   1.000
_cell.length_b   1.000
_cell.length_c   1.000
_cell.angle_alpha   90.00
_cell.angle_beta   90.00
_cell.angle_gamma   90.00
#
_symmetry.space_group_name_H-M   'P 1'
#
loop_
_entity.id
_entity.type
_entity.pdbx_description
1 polymer ?
#
loop_
_entity_poly.entity_id
_entity_poly.type
_entity_poly.pdbx_seq_one_letter_code
_entity_poly.pdbx_strand_id
1 'polypeptide(L)'
;MLAHEDEILQKVLKQFDGIPKIEAFDILHKIEILLKDQQSPIQYKDIKNKEEQSFIKNAVVPIGKSGYCYLIDYCHFIKVYKFKSIYPCFSAMGFLYYAVYNEPTVHFLNKKNIEETFKDTYLKYVIREFLKDNKVKDRNSKTNRLLLLELLDQVDPEHHLCKT
;
A
#
# COMPACT_ATOMS: atom_id res chain seq x y z
N MET A 1 27.31 -9.47 -35.27
CA MET A 1 25.99 -9.52 -34.61
C MET A 1 24.94 -9.54 -35.70
N LEU A 2 24.00 -10.47 -35.61
CA LEU A 2 23.03 -10.72 -36.68
C LEU A 2 22.10 -9.50 -36.76
N ALA A 3 21.90 -8.92 -37.95
CA ALA A 3 21.11 -7.69 -38.16
C ALA A 3 19.74 -7.68 -37.46
N HIS A 4 19.19 -8.86 -37.18
CA HIS A 4 17.96 -9.06 -36.42
C HIS A 4 18.05 -8.68 -34.94
N GLU A 5 19.16 -8.99 -34.25
CA GLU A 5 19.38 -8.62 -32.85
C GLU A 5 19.50 -7.11 -32.71
N ASP A 6 20.19 -6.46 -33.66
CA ASP A 6 20.33 -5.01 -33.71
C ASP A 6 18.98 -4.32 -33.96
N GLU A 7 18.13 -4.86 -34.85
CA GLU A 7 16.78 -4.33 -35.07
C GLU A 7 15.89 -4.43 -33.81
N ILE A 8 15.98 -5.53 -33.08
CA ILE A 8 15.23 -5.71 -31.82
C ILE A 8 15.73 -4.73 -30.77
N LEU A 9 17.06 -4.60 -30.64
CA LEU A 9 17.68 -3.66 -29.70
C LEU A 9 17.26 -2.22 -30.00
N GLN A 10 17.27 -1.80 -31.27
CA GLN A 10 16.83 -0.46 -31.68
C GLN A 10 15.34 -0.21 -31.37
N LYS A 11 14.47 -1.22 -31.55
CA LYS A 11 13.04 -1.12 -31.18
C LYS A 11 12.85 -0.90 -29.68
N VAL A 12 13.66 -1.56 -28.85
CA VAL A 12 13.64 -1.43 -27.39
C VAL A 12 14.21 -0.08 -26.97
N LEU A 13 15.38 0.31 -27.50
CA LEU A 13 16.02 1.60 -27.19
C LEU A 13 15.13 2.79 -27.54
N LYS A 14 14.36 2.71 -28.63
CA LYS A 14 13.40 3.76 -29.02
C LYS A 14 12.30 3.98 -27.97
N GLN A 15 11.98 2.99 -27.13
CA GLN A 15 10.99 3.17 -26.04
C GLN A 15 11.53 4.02 -24.89
N PHE A 16 12.85 4.20 -24.79
CA PHE A 16 13.50 5.02 -23.76
C PHE A 16 13.77 6.46 -24.22
N ASP A 17 13.36 6.83 -25.44
CA ASP A 17 13.55 8.18 -25.94
C ASP A 17 12.84 9.22 -25.04
N GLY A 18 13.58 10.23 -24.60
CA GLY A 18 13.09 11.25 -23.67
C GLY A 18 13.05 10.85 -22.18
N ILE A 19 13.41 9.61 -21.81
CA ILE A 19 13.46 9.18 -20.40
C ILE A 19 14.82 9.53 -19.78
N PRO A 20 14.87 10.14 -18.58
CA PRO A 20 16.12 10.36 -17.86
C PRO A 20 16.89 9.05 -17.64
N LYS A 21 18.21 9.10 -17.81
CA LYS A 21 19.10 7.93 -17.69
C LYS A 21 18.85 7.09 -16.43
N ILE A 22 18.61 7.73 -15.29
CA ILE A 22 18.39 7.03 -14.02
C ILE A 22 17.05 6.29 -13.99
N GLU A 23 15.99 6.87 -14.55
CA GLU A 23 14.68 6.25 -14.68
C GLU A 23 14.72 5.10 -15.69
N ALA A 24 15.47 5.26 -16.78
CA ALA A 24 15.68 4.19 -17.76
C ALA A 24 16.35 2.96 -17.11
N PHE A 25 17.36 3.16 -16.26
CA PHE A 25 17.99 2.06 -15.52
C PHE A 25 17.05 1.41 -14.50
N ASP A 26 16.26 2.20 -13.78
CA ASP A 26 15.28 1.67 -12.83
C ASP A 26 14.21 0.83 -13.54
N ILE A 27 13.71 1.30 -14.69
CA ILE A 27 12.77 0.55 -15.55
C ILE A 27 13.40 -0.75 -16.05
N LEU A 28 14.65 -0.71 -16.53
CA LEU A 28 15.36 -1.91 -17.00
C LEU A 28 15.51 -2.94 -15.88
N HIS A 29 15.85 -2.49 -14.67
CA HIS A 29 15.96 -3.38 -13.52
C HIS A 29 14.60 -3.98 -13.11
N LYS A 30 13.53 -3.19 -13.14
CA LYS A 30 12.17 -3.71 -12.89
C LYS A 30 11.75 -4.74 -13.94
N ILE A 31 12.05 -4.48 -15.21
CA ILE A 31 11.81 -5.44 -16.30
C ILE A 31 12.58 -6.74 -16.05
N GLU A 32 13.86 -6.65 -15.69
CA GLU A 32 14.70 -7.81 -15.36
C GLU A 32 14.06 -8.67 -14.25
N ILE A 33 13.62 -8.04 -13.15
CA ILE A 33 12.94 -8.73 -12.05
C ILE A 33 11.65 -9.40 -12.53
N LEU A 34 10.83 -8.72 -13.33
CA LEU A 34 9.55 -9.24 -13.84
C LEU A 34 9.73 -10.42 -14.79
N LEU A 35 10.84 -10.46 -15.52
CA LEU A 35 11.16 -11.49 -16.49
C LEU A 35 11.86 -12.72 -15.88
N LYS A 36 12.52 -12.58 -14.72
CA LYS A 36 13.33 -13.61 -14.08
C LYS A 36 12.64 -14.98 -13.94
N ASP A 37 11.36 -14.98 -13.58
CA ASP A 37 10.57 -16.20 -13.33
C ASP A 37 9.54 -16.50 -14.44
N GLN A 38 9.73 -15.96 -15.64
CA GLN A 38 8.83 -16.18 -16.77
C GLN A 38 9.29 -17.33 -17.65
N GLN A 39 8.33 -18.11 -18.15
CA GLN A 39 8.61 -19.09 -19.18
C GLN A 39 8.66 -18.44 -20.56
N SER A 40 9.51 -18.97 -21.43
CA SER A 40 9.59 -18.55 -22.83
C SER A 40 8.54 -19.31 -23.66
N PRO A 41 7.84 -18.65 -24.60
CA PRO A 41 7.90 -17.21 -24.91
C PRO A 41 7.19 -16.37 -23.86
N ILE A 42 7.75 -15.19 -23.59
CA ILE A 42 7.18 -14.24 -22.64
C ILE A 42 5.77 -13.83 -23.10
N GLN A 43 4.78 -14.00 -22.25
CA GLN A 43 3.42 -13.52 -22.49
C GLN A 43 3.17 -12.26 -21.68
N TYR A 44 2.92 -11.14 -22.36
CA TYR A 44 2.59 -9.87 -21.73
C TYR A 44 1.41 -9.98 -20.76
N LYS A 45 0.40 -10.80 -21.08
CA LYS A 45 -0.76 -11.04 -20.22
C LYS A 45 -0.35 -11.63 -18.86
N ASP A 46 0.63 -12.51 -18.82
CA ASP A 46 1.09 -13.14 -17.58
C ASP A 46 1.91 -12.19 -16.71
N ILE A 47 2.72 -11.33 -17.34
CA ILE A 47 3.44 -10.25 -16.65
C ILE A 47 2.44 -9.27 -16.05
N LYS A 48 1.48 -8.79 -16.86
CA LYS A 48 0.45 -7.86 -16.42
C LYS A 48 -0.38 -8.44 -15.28
N ASN A 49 -0.81 -9.70 -15.39
CA ASN A 49 -1.57 -10.37 -14.34
C ASN A 49 -0.74 -10.54 -13.05
N LYS A 50 0.56 -10.85 -13.13
CA LYS A 50 1.44 -10.94 -11.95
C LYS A 50 1.71 -9.58 -11.31
N GLU A 51 1.85 -8.53 -12.11
CA GLU A 51 2.02 -7.16 -11.62
C GLU A 51 0.74 -6.68 -10.90
N GLU A 52 -0.43 -6.92 -11.51
CA GLU A 52 -1.73 -6.68 -10.89
C GLU A 52 -1.90 -7.52 -9.61
N GLN A 53 -1.51 -8.80 -9.60
CA GLN A 53 -1.53 -9.65 -8.41
C GLN A 53 -0.54 -9.21 -7.32
N SER A 54 0.61 -8.65 -7.69
CA SER A 54 1.61 -8.10 -6.75
C SER A 54 1.11 -6.79 -6.12
N PHE A 55 0.52 -5.91 -6.94
CA PHE A 55 -0.17 -4.71 -6.48
C PHE A 55 -1.34 -5.07 -5.55
N ILE A 56 -2.16 -6.07 -5.93
CA ILE A 56 -3.23 -6.61 -5.11
C ILE A 56 -2.67 -7.26 -3.83
N LYS A 57 -1.58 -8.03 -3.87
CA LYS A 57 -0.95 -8.60 -2.66
C LYS A 57 -0.49 -7.53 -1.66
N ASN A 58 -0.01 -6.38 -2.16
CA ASN A 58 0.47 -5.29 -1.31
C ASN A 58 -0.66 -4.37 -0.82
N ALA A 59 -1.78 -4.29 -1.56
CA ALA A 59 -2.91 -3.40 -1.27
C ALA A 59 -4.14 -4.13 -0.69
N VAL A 60 -4.21 -5.46 -0.79
CA VAL A 60 -5.40 -6.25 -0.52
C VAL A 60 -5.14 -7.41 0.44
N VAL A 61 -5.72 -7.32 1.64
CA VAL A 61 -5.67 -8.39 2.64
C VAL A 61 -6.97 -9.19 2.58
N PRO A 62 -6.96 -10.49 2.25
CA PRO A 62 -8.17 -11.31 2.29
C PRO A 62 -8.62 -11.49 3.74
N ILE A 63 -9.91 -11.23 4.01
CA ILE A 63 -10.53 -11.55 5.32
C ILE A 63 -11.41 -12.79 5.11
N GLY A 64 -10.83 -13.97 5.34
CA GLY A 64 -11.52 -15.25 5.18
C GLY A 64 -12.06 -15.46 3.75
N LYS A 65 -13.20 -16.15 3.64
CA LYS A 65 -13.88 -16.41 2.35
C LYS A 65 -14.94 -15.36 1.98
N SER A 66 -15.14 -14.33 2.80
CA SER A 66 -16.31 -13.43 2.74
C SER A 66 -16.05 -12.04 2.17
N GLY A 67 -14.78 -11.68 1.95
CA GLY A 67 -14.41 -10.39 1.40
C GLY A 67 -12.92 -10.12 1.41
N TYR A 68 -12.58 -8.91 0.97
CA TYR A 68 -11.21 -8.43 0.94
C TYR A 68 -11.12 -7.00 1.49
N CYS A 69 -10.00 -6.67 2.10
CA CYS A 69 -9.69 -5.33 2.57
C CYS A 69 -8.82 -4.62 1.56
N TYR A 70 -9.11 -3.38 1.19
CA TYR A 70 -8.24 -2.57 0.34
C TYR A 70 -7.69 -1.37 1.12
N LEU A 71 -6.41 -1.05 0.91
CA LEU A 71 -5.74 0.06 1.58
C LEU A 71 -6.44 1.38 1.21
N ILE A 72 -6.74 2.21 2.21
CA ILE A 72 -7.37 3.54 2.02
C ILE A 72 -6.48 4.69 2.45
N ASP A 73 -5.60 4.49 3.42
CA ASP A 73 -4.73 5.51 3.98
C ASP A 73 -3.65 4.85 4.84
N TYR A 74 -2.56 5.57 5.14
CA TYR A 74 -1.49 5.08 5.98
C TYR A 74 -0.74 6.22 6.68
N CYS A 75 -0.02 5.87 7.74
CA CYS A 75 1.06 6.64 8.32
C CYS A 75 2.24 5.70 8.61
N HIS A 76 3.29 6.22 9.25
CA HIS A 76 4.47 5.41 9.59
C HIS A 76 4.15 4.28 10.58
N PHE A 77 3.13 4.44 11.43
CA PHE A 77 2.79 3.47 12.46
C PHE A 77 1.78 2.42 11.99
N ILE A 78 0.78 2.82 11.18
CA ILE A 78 -0.31 1.93 10.78
C ILE A 78 -0.74 2.15 9.33
N LYS A 79 -1.19 1.07 8.70
CA LYS A 79 -1.89 1.07 7.42
C LYS A 79 -3.37 0.83 7.66
N VAL A 80 -4.24 1.64 7.08
CA VAL A 80 -5.70 1.53 7.26
C VAL A 80 -6.35 0.99 6.00
N TYR A 81 -7.19 -0.01 6.19
CA TYR A 81 -7.89 -0.71 5.13
C TYR A 81 -9.39 -0.57 5.29
N LYS A 82 -10.11 -0.59 4.17
CA LYS A 82 -11.57 -0.69 4.13
C LYS A 82 -11.98 -2.05 3.61
N PHE A 83 -12.88 -2.70 4.32
CA PHE A 83 -13.43 -3.98 3.89
C PHE A 83 -14.45 -3.80 2.78
N LYS A 84 -14.35 -4.69 1.78
CA LYS A 84 -15.33 -4.87 0.72
C LYS A 84 -15.78 -6.31 0.74
N SER A 85 -17.06 -6.51 1.03
CA SER A 85 -17.67 -7.84 0.92
C SER A 85 -17.87 -8.22 -0.54
N ILE A 86 -17.78 -9.52 -0.81
CA ILE A 86 -18.20 -10.11 -2.10
C ILE A 86 -19.74 -10.21 -2.14
N TYR A 87 -20.40 -10.14 -0.98
CA TYR A 87 -21.86 -10.15 -0.87
C TYR A 87 -22.43 -8.73 -0.89
N PRO A 88 -23.43 -8.43 -1.75
CA PRO A 88 -23.94 -7.07 -1.95
C PRO A 88 -24.45 -6.41 -0.66
N CYS A 89 -25.11 -7.17 0.21
CA CYS A 89 -25.73 -6.66 1.44
C CYS A 89 -24.74 -6.15 2.50
N PHE A 90 -23.50 -6.64 2.51
CA PHE A 90 -22.50 -6.27 3.53
C PHE A 90 -21.56 -5.15 3.08
N SER A 91 -21.66 -4.71 1.81
CA SER A 91 -20.82 -3.64 1.26
C SER A 91 -21.06 -2.27 1.91
N ALA A 92 -22.26 -2.03 2.46
CA ALA A 92 -22.67 -0.76 3.04
C ALA A 92 -22.15 -0.51 4.47
N MET A 93 -21.68 -1.54 5.19
CA MET A 93 -21.28 -1.39 6.60
C MET A 93 -19.94 -0.66 6.81
N GLY A 94 -19.17 -0.40 5.75
CA GLY A 94 -18.00 0.48 5.81
C GLY A 94 -16.98 0.12 6.88
N PHE A 95 -16.76 -1.17 7.14
CA PHE A 95 -15.83 -1.62 8.16
C PHE A 95 -14.41 -1.22 7.82
N LEU A 96 -13.72 -0.66 8.81
CA LEU A 96 -12.33 -0.24 8.72
C LEU A 96 -11.48 -1.19 9.57
N TYR A 97 -10.32 -1.52 9.02
CA TYR A 97 -9.31 -2.36 9.63
C TYR A 97 -7.98 -1.60 9.60
N TYR A 98 -7.04 -1.99 10.45
CA TYR A 98 -5.67 -1.49 10.38
C TYR A 98 -4.67 -2.62 10.60
N ALA A 99 -3.46 -2.44 10.09
CA ALA A 99 -2.31 -3.25 10.43
C ALA A 99 -1.19 -2.33 10.92
N VAL A 100 -0.40 -2.81 11.88
CA VAL A 100 0.82 -2.12 12.32
C VAL A 100 1.87 -2.24 11.22
N TYR A 101 2.72 -1.23 11.09
CA TYR A 101 3.84 -1.29 10.18
C TYR A 101 4.70 -2.54 10.46
N ASN A 102 4.98 -3.32 9.40
CA ASN A 102 5.64 -4.63 9.44
C ASN A 102 4.88 -5.80 10.09
N GLU A 103 3.62 -5.63 10.50
CA GLU A 103 2.80 -6.75 10.95
C GLU A 103 1.83 -7.23 9.85
N PRO A 104 1.77 -8.54 9.56
CA PRO A 104 0.86 -9.07 8.55
C PRO A 104 -0.60 -9.16 9.03
N THR A 105 -0.84 -8.99 10.34
CA THR A 105 -2.16 -9.15 10.96
C THR A 105 -2.97 -7.86 10.89
N VAL A 106 -4.21 -7.98 10.38
CA VAL A 106 -5.18 -6.88 10.38
C VAL A 106 -6.10 -6.98 11.59
N HIS A 107 -6.31 -5.84 12.24
CA HIS A 107 -7.21 -5.68 13.38
C HIS A 107 -8.37 -4.76 12.99
N PHE A 108 -9.53 -4.99 13.58
CA PHE A 108 -10.66 -4.08 13.38
C PHE A 108 -10.33 -2.70 13.97
N LEU A 109 -10.62 -1.62 13.24
CA LEU A 109 -10.38 -0.26 13.71
C LEU A 109 -11.45 0.13 14.74
N ASN A 110 -11.14 -0.14 16.01
CA ASN A 110 -11.93 0.26 17.18
C ASN A 110 -10.98 0.78 18.29
N LYS A 111 -11.57 1.45 19.28
CA LYS A 111 -10.82 2.06 20.40
C LYS A 111 -9.96 1.03 21.15
N LYS A 112 -10.55 -0.12 21.50
CA LYS A 112 -9.87 -1.18 22.27
C LYS A 112 -8.62 -1.68 21.58
N ASN A 113 -8.71 -1.99 20.28
CA ASN A 113 -7.58 -2.53 19.52
C ASN A 113 -6.47 -1.48 19.39
N ILE A 114 -6.81 -0.22 19.10
CA ILE A 114 -5.82 0.87 19.03
C ILE A 114 -5.12 1.07 20.38
N GLU A 115 -5.86 1.13 21.48
CA GLU A 115 -5.27 1.25 22.82
C GLU A 115 -4.34 0.08 23.14
N GLU A 116 -4.74 -1.15 22.80
CA GLU A 116 -3.95 -2.36 23.01
C GLU A 116 -2.66 -2.35 22.16
N THR A 117 -2.75 -1.95 20.89
CA THR A 117 -1.59 -1.85 19.98
C THR A 117 -0.53 -0.90 20.51
N PHE A 118 -0.93 0.25 21.06
CA PHE A 118 0.03 1.27 21.52
C PHE A 118 0.34 1.19 23.02
N LYS A 119 -0.21 0.21 23.77
CA LYS A 119 -0.15 0.16 25.24
C LYS A 119 1.26 0.10 25.83
N ASP A 120 2.20 -0.50 25.09
CA ASP A 120 3.60 -0.72 25.48
C ASP A 120 4.56 0.18 24.68
N THR A 121 4.02 1.18 23.98
CA THR A 121 4.80 2.16 23.20
C THR A 121 4.82 3.52 23.91
N TYR A 122 5.76 4.39 23.52
CA TYR A 122 5.81 5.76 24.00
C TYR A 122 4.55 6.58 23.62
N LEU A 123 3.83 6.15 22.58
CA LEU A 123 2.59 6.77 22.10
C LEU A 123 1.37 6.48 22.99
N LYS A 124 1.48 5.57 23.97
CA LYS A 124 0.36 5.17 24.85
C LYS A 124 -0.42 6.36 25.40
N TYR A 125 0.28 7.34 25.96
CA TYR A 125 -0.35 8.49 26.60
C TYR A 125 -1.01 9.42 25.57
N VAL A 126 -0.33 9.67 24.44
CA VAL A 126 -0.83 10.51 23.35
C VAL A 126 -2.11 9.92 22.77
N ILE A 127 -2.11 8.61 22.50
CA ILE A 127 -3.27 7.88 21.97
C ILE A 127 -4.41 7.88 22.99
N ARG A 128 -4.11 7.67 24.27
CA ARG A 128 -5.13 7.66 25.33
C ARG A 128 -5.80 9.02 25.50
N GLU A 129 -5.03 10.11 25.47
CA GLU A 129 -5.59 11.47 25.52
C GLU A 129 -6.43 11.78 24.28
N PHE A 130 -5.92 11.47 23.08
CA PHE A 130 -6.67 11.65 21.83
C PHE A 130 -8.04 10.94 21.84
N LEU A 131 -8.07 9.70 22.34
CA LEU A 131 -9.27 8.86 22.37
C LEU A 131 -10.27 9.20 23.50
N LYS A 132 -9.98 10.21 24.33
CA LYS A 132 -10.99 10.79 25.23
C LYS A 132 -11.97 11.66 24.46
N ASP A 133 -11.45 12.48 23.55
CA ASP A 133 -12.23 13.50 22.86
C ASP A 133 -12.61 13.10 21.42
N ASN A 134 -11.95 12.09 20.86
CA ASN A 134 -12.14 11.65 19.47
C ASN A 134 -12.42 10.15 19.38
N LYS A 135 -13.20 9.75 18.38
CA LYS A 135 -13.35 8.35 17.97
C LYS A 135 -12.22 8.00 16.98
N VAL A 136 -11.78 6.74 17.00
CA VAL A 136 -10.79 6.19 16.05
C VAL A 136 -11.16 6.35 14.56
N LYS A 137 -12.45 6.56 14.25
CA LYS A 137 -12.96 6.72 12.88
C LYS A 137 -13.28 8.18 12.51
N ASP A 138 -13.05 9.12 13.42
CA ASP A 138 -13.32 10.53 13.15
C ASP A 138 -12.37 11.04 12.07
N ARG A 139 -12.92 11.86 11.18
CA ARG A 139 -12.22 12.40 10.02
C ARG A 139 -12.18 13.91 10.09
N ASN A 140 -11.07 14.47 9.63
CA ASN A 140 -10.94 15.89 9.39
C ASN A 140 -11.94 16.29 8.28
N SER A 141 -12.77 17.29 8.55
CA SER A 141 -13.84 17.72 7.64
C SER A 141 -13.32 18.36 6.35
N LYS A 142 -12.07 18.85 6.33
CA LYS A 142 -11.45 19.49 5.16
C LYS A 142 -10.70 18.49 4.29
N THR A 143 -9.88 17.63 4.90
CA THR A 143 -9.02 16.68 4.17
C THR A 143 -9.68 15.31 3.96
N ASN A 144 -10.78 15.04 4.68
CA ASN A 144 -11.43 13.74 4.80
C ASN A 144 -10.49 12.64 5.32
N ARG A 145 -9.33 12.98 5.89
CA ARG A 145 -8.35 12.05 6.45
C ARG A 145 -8.72 11.68 7.88
N LEU A 146 -8.34 10.49 8.34
CA LEU A 146 -8.56 10.07 9.73
C LEU A 146 -7.72 10.93 10.67
N LEU A 147 -8.37 11.54 11.67
CA LEU A 147 -7.69 12.39 12.66
C LEU A 147 -6.58 11.63 13.41
N LEU A 148 -6.79 10.32 13.63
CA LEU A 148 -5.77 9.45 14.24
C LEU A 148 -4.48 9.40 13.41
N LEU A 149 -4.57 9.36 12.08
CA LEU A 149 -3.39 9.34 11.22
C LEU A 149 -2.70 10.70 11.20
N GLU A 150 -3.47 11.79 11.17
CA GLU A 150 -2.93 13.15 11.27
C GLU A 150 -2.17 13.36 12.59
N LEU A 151 -2.69 12.85 13.71
CA LEU A 151 -2.01 12.87 15.00
C LEU A 151 -0.70 12.07 14.94
N LEU A 152 -0.75 10.84 14.43
CA LEU A 152 0.42 9.96 14.38
C LEU A 152 1.54 10.54 13.50
N ASP A 153 1.21 11.22 12.41
CA ASP A 153 2.19 11.93 11.57
C ASP A 153 2.85 13.11 12.31
N GLN A 154 2.14 13.77 13.24
CA GLN A 154 2.70 14.90 14.00
C GLN A 154 3.66 14.48 15.11
N VAL A 155 3.51 13.26 15.63
CA VAL A 155 4.32 12.77 16.75
C VAL A 155 5.69 12.24 16.29
N ASP A 156 5.87 12.02 14.97
CA ASP A 156 7.16 11.65 14.38
C ASP A 156 7.54 12.57 13.19
N PRO A 157 8.19 13.71 13.46
CA PRO A 157 8.57 14.67 12.43
C PRO A 157 9.79 14.26 11.59
N GLU A 158 10.52 13.19 11.92
CA GLU A 158 11.80 12.87 11.25
C GLU A 158 11.63 12.38 9.80
N HIS A 159 10.41 12.05 9.36
CA HIS A 159 10.15 11.61 7.98
C HIS A 159 9.58 12.65 7.02
N HIS A 160 9.41 13.90 7.45
CA HIS A 160 9.21 15.01 6.51
C HIS A 160 10.47 15.33 5.66
N LEU A 161 11.60 14.65 5.91
CA LEU A 161 12.88 14.86 5.23
C LEU A 161 13.18 13.88 4.08
N CYS A 162 12.36 12.87 3.83
CA CYS A 162 12.54 12.00 2.65
C CYS A 162 11.61 12.40 1.50
N LYS A 163 11.65 13.68 1.14
CA LYS A 163 11.41 14.12 -0.24
C LYS A 163 12.77 14.49 -0.83
N THR A 164 13.45 13.52 -1.43
CA THR A 164 14.56 13.78 -2.35
C THR A 164 14.65 12.64 -3.34
#